data_AF-A0A7C6HBX0-F1
#
_entry.id   AF-A0A7C6HBX0-F1
#
_cell.length_a   1.000
_cell.length_b   1.000
_cell.length_c   1.000
_cell.angle_alpha   90.00
_cell.angle_beta   90.00
_cell.angle_gamma   90.00
#
_symmetry.space_group_name_H-M   'P 1'
#
loop_
_entity.id
_entity.type
_entity.pdbx_description
1 polymer ?
#
loop_
_entity_poly.entity_id
_entity_poly.type
_entity_poly.pdbx_seq_one_letter_code
_entity_poly.pdbx_strand_id
1 'polypeptide(L)' 'MVLSTVLAGLPVGIGALLGAWIGQVSPAVLSVCLGFAAGAMMYVVSDELIPEAHFCAHGEYPTIGLVVGVVLGILLILIL' A
#
# COMPACT_ATOMS: atom_id res chain seq x y z
N MET A 1 7.82 10.88 19.48
CA MET A 1 6.69 10.74 18.54
C MET A 1 6.96 11.41 17.20
N VAL A 2 7.26 12.71 17.12
CA VAL A 2 7.44 13.39 15.81
C VAL A 2 8.68 12.92 15.03
N LEU A 3 9.84 12.75 15.69
CA LEU A 3 11.08 12.32 15.03
C LEU A 3 10.97 10.92 14.39
N SER A 4 10.28 9.99 15.05
CA SER A 4 10.07 8.62 14.57
C SER A 4 9.19 8.56 13.31
N THR A 5 8.17 9.40 13.20
CA THR A 5 7.30 9.46 12.02
C THR A 5 8.03 10.03 10.80
N VAL A 6 8.89 11.03 11.01
CA VAL A 6 9.71 11.63 9.93
C VAL A 6 10.71 10.60 9.39
N LEU A 7 11.36 9.84 10.27
CA LEU A 7 12.29 8.79 9.87
C LEU A 7 11.58 7.63 9.14
N ALA A 8 10.36 7.28 9.53
CA ALA A 8 9.55 6.25 8.86
C ALA A 8 9.03 6.70 7.48
N GLY A 9 8.72 8.00 7.30
CA GLY A 9 8.29 8.54 6.00
C GLY A 9 9.42 8.81 5.02
N LEU A 10 10.66 9.00 5.51
CA LEU A 10 11.86 9.22 4.69
C LEU A 10 12.06 8.18 3.57
N PRO A 11 12.01 6.85 3.84
CA PRO A 11 12.20 5.84 2.80
C PRO A 11 11.11 5.89 1.72
N VAL A 12 9.87 6.24 2.06
CA VAL A 12 8.78 6.41 1.08
C VAL A 12 9.07 7.60 0.17
N GLY A 13 9.50 8.73 0.73
CA GLY A 13 9.88 9.92 -0.04
C GLY A 13 11.07 9.65 -0.98
N ILE A 14 12.12 8.98 -0.48
CA ILE A 14 13.29 8.60 -1.29
C ILE A 14 12.89 7.63 -2.41
N GLY A 15 12.09 6.61 -2.08
CA GLY A 15 11.59 5.64 -3.05
C GLY A 15 10.74 6.29 -4.15
N ALA A 16 9.90 7.26 -3.81
CA ALA A 16 9.10 8.01 -4.78
C ALA A 16 9.95 8.86 -5.73
N LEU A 17 10.98 9.55 -5.21
CA LEU A 17 11.91 10.33 -6.03
C LEU A 17 12.71 9.44 -6.99
N LEU A 18 13.25 8.31 -6.49
CA LEU A 18 13.97 7.35 -7.32
C LEU A 18 13.05 6.73 -8.38
N GLY A 19 11.83 6.36 -8.00
CA GLY A 19 10.82 5.83 -8.93
C GLY A 19 10.46 6.81 -10.04
N ALA A 20 10.33 8.11 -9.73
CA ALA A 20 10.06 9.15 -10.72
C ALA A 20 11.21 9.33 -11.72
N TRP A 21 12.47 9.24 -11.27
CA TRP A 21 13.64 9.30 -12.15
C TRP A 21 13.76 8.06 -13.04
N ILE A 22 13.55 6.87 -12.48
CA ILE A 22 13.64 5.60 -13.22
C ILE A 22 12.49 5.46 -14.23
N GLY A 23 11.30 5.93 -13.87
CA GLY A 23 10.12 5.90 -14.75
C GLY A 23 10.28 6.68 -16.06
N GLN A 24 11.17 7.68 -16.10
CA GLN A 24 11.49 8.45 -17.31
C GLN A 24 12.36 7.66 -18.31
N VAL A 25 13.08 6.62 -17.86
CA VAL A 25 14.06 5.90 -18.67
C VAL A 25 13.40 4.79 -19.50
N SER A 26 12.47 4.04 -18.89
CA SER A 26 11.84 2.87 -19.53
C SER A 26 10.50 2.52 -18.88
N PRO A 27 9.40 2.43 -19.66
CA PRO A 27 8.11 1.99 -19.15
C PRO A 27 8.13 0.53 -18.66
N ALA A 28 9.00 -0.32 -19.22
CA ALA A 28 9.10 -1.73 -18.84
C ALA A 28 9.74 -1.90 -17.46
N VAL A 29 10.74 -1.08 -17.12
CA VAL A 29 11.34 -1.09 -15.78
C VAL A 29 10.32 -0.57 -14.76
N LEU A 30 9.59 0.49 -15.11
CA LEU A 30 8.54 1.04 -14.26
C LEU A 30 7.46 -0.01 -13.94
N SER A 31 6.97 -0.76 -14.93
CA SER A 31 5.95 -1.79 -14.70
C SER A 31 6.45 -2.92 -13.80
N VAL A 32 7.72 -3.31 -13.91
CA VAL A 32 8.32 -4.32 -13.02
C VAL A 32 8.43 -3.79 -11.59
N CYS A 33 8.90 -2.55 -11.41
CA CYS A 33 8.97 -1.90 -10.10
C CYS A 33 7.59 -1.74 -9.46
N LEU A 34 6.58 -1.32 -10.23
CA LEU A 34 5.20 -1.21 -9.75
C LEU A 34 4.61 -2.58 -9.37
N GLY A 35 4.87 -3.63 -10.16
CA GLY A 35 4.48 -4.99 -9.83
C GLY A 35 5.12 -5.48 -8.53
N PHE A 36 6.41 -5.20 -8.33
CA PHE A 36 7.11 -5.51 -7.09
C PHE A 36 6.54 -4.74 -5.89
N ALA A 37 6.27 -3.44 -6.05
CA ALA A 37 5.67 -2.60 -5.01
C ALA A 37 4.25 -3.09 -4.64
N ALA A 38 3.44 -3.48 -5.62
CA ALA A 38 2.12 -4.06 -5.39
C ALA A 38 2.22 -5.37 -4.59
N GLY A 39 3.18 -6.23 -4.91
CA GLY A 39 3.45 -7.46 -4.17
C GLY A 39 3.87 -7.20 -2.71
N ALA A 40 4.78 -6.25 -2.48
CA ALA A 40 5.22 -5.88 -1.14
C ALA A 40 4.06 -5.35 -0.29
N MET A 41 3.18 -4.51 -0.85
CA MET A 41 2.00 -4.01 -0.14
C MET A 41 0.99 -5.13 0.17
N MET A 42 0.76 -6.07 -0.75
CA MET A 42 -0.10 -7.23 -0.50
C MET A 42 0.42 -8.11 0.65
N TYR A 43 1.75 -8.27 0.76
CA TYR A 43 2.37 -8.98 1.89
C TYR A 43 2.11 -8.26 3.21
N VAL A 44 2.41 -6.97 3.30
CA VAL A 44 2.19 -6.16 4.53
C VAL A 44 0.72 -6.15 4.94
N VAL A 45 -0.19 -6.04 3.98
CA VAL A 45 -1.63 -6.12 4.25
C VAL A 45 -2.00 -7.46 4.88
N SER A 46 -1.45 -8.56 4.36
CA SER A 46 -1.80 -9.91 4.82
C SER A 46 -1.18 -10.27 6.17
N ASP A 47 0.06 -9.86 6.41
CA ASP A 47 0.87 -10.28 7.56
C ASP A 47 0.70 -9.34 8.78
N GLU A 48 0.44 -8.05 8.55
CA GLU A 48 0.26 -7.06 9.61
C GLU A 48 -1.17 -6.53 9.68
N LEU A 49 -1.71 -5.94 8.60
CA LEU A 49 -2.98 -5.20 8.69
C LEU A 49 -4.20 -6.09 8.94
N ILE A 50 -4.32 -7.23 8.24
CA ILE A 50 -5.44 -8.17 8.44
C ILE A 50 -5.46 -8.73 9.87
N PRO A 51 -4.37 -9.32 10.40
CA PRO A 51 -4.38 -9.84 11.76
C PRO A 51 -4.60 -8.72 12.78
N GLU A 52 -3.97 -7.55 12.63
CA GLU A 52 -4.17 -6.43 13.55
C GLU A 52 -5.62 -5.92 13.56
N ALA A 53 -6.28 -5.89 12.40
CA ALA A 53 -7.71 -5.57 12.32
C ALA A 53 -8.58 -6.59 13.08
N HIS A 54 -8.26 -7.89 12.98
CA HIS A 54 -8.93 -8.94 13.74
C HIS A 54 -8.63 -8.92 15.25
N PHE A 55 -7.45 -8.45 15.66
CA PHE A 55 -7.11 -8.26 17.07
C PHE A 55 -7.81 -7.04 17.68
N CYS A 56 -7.88 -5.92 16.96
CA CYS A 56 -8.51 -4.69 17.46
C CYS A 56 -10.04 -4.77 17.49
N ALA A 57 -10.67 -5.46 16.53
CA ALA A 57 -12.13 -5.58 16.45
C ALA A 57 -12.58 -7.03 16.70
N HIS A 58 -13.27 -7.25 17.81
CA HIS A 58 -13.89 -8.55 18.10
C HIS A 58 -15.17 -8.73 17.26
N GLY A 59 -15.20 -9.73 16.37
CA GLY A 59 -16.36 -10.09 15.54
C GLY A 59 -16.10 -10.01 14.02
N GLU A 60 -17.17 -9.85 13.23
CA GLU A 60 -17.13 -9.84 11.75
C GLU A 60 -16.84 -8.44 11.14
N TYR A 61 -16.80 -7.40 11.97
CA TYR A 61 -16.54 -6.01 11.57
C TYR A 61 -15.25 -5.77 10.77
N PRO A 62 -14.07 -6.36 11.12
CA PRO A 62 -12.85 -6.14 10.35
C PRO A 62 -12.94 -6.71 8.94
N THR A 63 -13.63 -7.84 8.75
CA THR A 63 -13.87 -8.44 7.43
C THR A 63 -14.79 -7.57 6.58
N ILE A 64 -15.85 -7.01 7.17
CA ILE A 64 -16.76 -6.10 6.48
C ILE A 64 -16.01 -4.82 6.04
N GLY A 65 -15.19 -4.25 6.93
CA GLY A 65 -14.37 -3.08 6.63
C GLY A 65 -13.38 -3.33 5.48
N LEU A 66 -12.72 -4.50 5.48
CA LEU A 66 -11.82 -4.90 4.40
C LEU A 66 -12.55 -5.03 3.06
N VAL A 67 -13.70 -5.72 3.03
CA VAL A 67 -14.49 -5.90 1.81
C VAL A 67 -15.00 -4.56 1.28
N VAL A 68 -15.54 -3.70 2.15
CA VAL A 68 -16.02 -2.37 1.75
C VAL A 68 -14.87 -1.51 1.21
N GLY A 69 -13.71 -1.54 1.86
CA GLY A 69 -12.51 -0.81 1.41
C GLY A 69 -12.03 -1.27 0.04
N VAL A 70 -11.96 -2.58 -0.20
CA VAL A 70 -11.58 -3.15 -1.50
C VAL A 70 -12.59 -2.77 -2.59
N VAL A 71 -13.89 -2.89 -2.31
CA VAL A 71 -14.95 -2.53 -3.26
C VAL A 71 -14.91 -1.04 -3.62
N LEU A 72 -14.74 -0.16 -2.62
CA LEU A 72 -14.59 1.28 -2.85
C LEU A 72 -13.32 1.60 -3.64
N GLY A 73 -12.21 0.91 -3.37
CA GLY A 73 -10.97 1.07 -4.12
C GLY A 73 -11.13 0.69 -5.60
N ILE A 74 -11.76 -0.45 -5.87
CA ILE A 74 -12.05 -0.89 -7.25
C ILE A 74 -13.01 0.09 -7.94
N LEU A 75 -14.04 0.58 -7.23
CA LEU A 75 -14.98 1.56 -7.76
C LEU A 75 -14.27 2.87 -8.14
N LEU A 76 -13.34 3.34 -7.30
CA LEU A 76 -12.55 4.55 -7.57
C LEU A 76 -11.69 4.36 -8.82
N ILE A 77 -11.01 3.21 -8.95
CA ILE A 77 -10.21 2.87 -10.13
C ILE A 77 -11.07 2.77 -11.39
N LEU A 78 -12.31 2.28 -11.29
CA LEU A 78 -13.23 2.18 -12.41
C LEU A 78 -13.76 3.55 -12.87
N ILE A 79 -13.91 4.49 -11.94
CA ILE A 79 -14.43 5.84 -12.20
C ILE A 79 -13.34 6.77 -12.77
N LEU A 80 -12.08 6.58 -12.36
CA LEU A 80 -10.92 7.35 -12.83
C LEU A 80 -10.53 6.97 -14.27
#